data_AF-A0A3C0MCZ7-F1
#
_entry.id   AF-A0A3C0MCZ7-F1
#
_cell.length_a   1.000
_cell.length_b   1.000
_cell.length_c   1.000
_cell.angle_alpha   90.00
_cell.angle_beta   90.00
_cell.angle_gamma   90.00
#
_symmetry.space_group_name_H-M   'P 1'
#
loop_
_entity.id
_entity.type
_entity.pdbx_description
1 polymer ?
#
loop_
_entity_poly.entity_id
_entity_poly.type
_entity_poly.pdbx_seq_one_letter_code
_entity_poly.pdbx_strand_id
1 'polypeptide(L)'
;MPVNGRKTGHSNGHDNGYGPAYTDGPAAQTVSAPFVGWRPPGCERIALILQGGGALGAYQAGVYEALHQANVEPDWITGVSIGAINAALIAGNTRENRLARLQEFWNRI
;
A
#
# COMPACT_ATOMS: atom_id res chain seq x y z
N MET A 1 -36.48 -14.56 -53.84
CA MET A 1 -36.07 -14.76 -52.44
C MET A 1 -36.61 -13.58 -51.62
N PRO A 2 -37.16 -13.77 -50.40
CA PRO A 2 -38.20 -12.89 -49.84
C PRO A 2 -37.73 -11.87 -48.78
N VAL A 3 -38.68 -10.99 -48.42
CA VAL A 3 -38.86 -10.13 -47.20
C VAL A 3 -37.89 -8.94 -47.01
N ASN A 4 -38.25 -7.66 -47.23
CA ASN A 4 -39.30 -6.77 -46.67
C ASN A 4 -39.01 -6.30 -45.22
N GLY A 5 -39.11 -4.98 -44.94
CA GLY A 5 -39.23 -4.48 -43.56
C GLY A 5 -38.56 -3.13 -43.22
N ARG A 6 -39.31 -2.04 -43.33
CA ARG A 6 -39.05 -0.73 -42.65
C ARG A 6 -38.98 -0.86 -41.13
N LYS A 7 -38.18 -0.02 -40.44
CA LYS A 7 -38.49 0.82 -39.23
C LYS A 7 -37.34 1.85 -39.07
N THR A 8 -37.48 3.18 -39.13
CA THR A 8 -38.03 4.18 -38.17
C THR A 8 -37.53 4.08 -36.73
N GLY A 9 -36.82 5.12 -36.25
CA GLY A 9 -37.00 5.71 -34.91
C GLY A 9 -35.97 5.38 -33.82
N HIS A 10 -35.19 6.41 -33.46
CA HIS A 10 -34.89 6.91 -32.10
C HIS A 10 -34.63 5.93 -30.93
N SER A 11 -33.43 6.06 -30.33
CA SER A 11 -33.20 6.27 -28.88
C SER A 11 -31.71 6.62 -28.66
N ASN A 12 -31.38 7.86 -28.31
CA ASN A 12 -31.20 8.42 -26.96
C ASN A 12 -30.14 7.70 -26.10
N GLY A 13 -29.08 8.41 -25.72
CA GLY A 13 -28.43 8.17 -24.43
C GLY A 13 -26.93 8.48 -24.35
N HIS A 14 -26.63 9.71 -23.93
CA HIS A 14 -25.50 10.08 -23.06
C HIS A 14 -24.09 9.64 -23.47
N ASP A 15 -23.41 10.50 -24.22
CA ASP A 15 -21.96 10.61 -24.23
C ASP A 15 -21.47 11.10 -22.86
N ASN A 16 -21.21 10.16 -21.95
CA ASN A 16 -20.54 10.47 -20.70
C ASN A 16 -19.10 10.95 -21.02
N GLY A 17 -18.94 12.28 -21.07
CA GLY A 17 -17.68 12.98 -21.29
C GLY A 17 -16.63 12.70 -20.22
N TYR A 18 -15.98 11.54 -20.33
CA TYR A 18 -14.66 11.30 -19.75
C TYR A 18 -13.63 11.35 -20.89
N GLY A 19 -12.80 12.40 -20.87
CA GLY A 19 -11.75 12.67 -21.86
C GLY A 19 -10.65 11.60 -21.93
N PRO A 20 -9.70 11.75 -22.88
CA PRO A 20 -8.75 10.71 -23.20
C PRO A 20 -7.65 10.54 -22.13
N ALA A 21 -7.31 9.27 -21.92
CA ALA A 21 -5.99 8.71 -21.60
C ALA A 21 -5.06 9.52 -20.67
N TYR A 22 -4.91 9.04 -19.43
CA TYR A 22 -3.72 9.27 -18.63
C TYR A 22 -2.56 8.50 -19.28
N THR A 23 -1.83 9.13 -20.19
CA THR A 23 -0.63 8.56 -20.82
C THR A 23 0.57 8.63 -19.87
N ASP A 24 1.11 7.45 -19.57
CA ASP A 24 2.48 7.10 -19.18
C ASP A 24 3.16 7.90 -18.06
N GLY A 25 3.03 7.38 -16.83
CA GLY A 25 3.99 7.63 -15.75
C GLY A 25 5.35 6.96 -16.01
N PRO A 26 6.43 7.38 -15.32
CA PRO A 26 7.79 6.97 -15.63
C PRO A 26 7.95 5.45 -15.53
N ALA A 27 8.78 4.89 -16.42
CA ALA A 27 9.08 3.48 -16.55
C ALA A 27 9.18 2.78 -15.18
N ALA A 28 8.34 1.75 -15.00
CA ALA A 28 8.35 0.90 -13.82
C ALA A 28 9.77 0.44 -13.54
N GLN A 29 10.38 0.98 -12.49
CA GLN A 29 11.58 0.43 -11.91
C GLN A 29 11.29 -1.05 -11.66
N THR A 30 12.19 -1.94 -12.09
CA THR A 30 12.06 -3.38 -11.85
C THR A 30 12.14 -3.61 -10.35
N VAL A 31 11.00 -3.47 -9.68
CA VAL A 31 10.80 -3.86 -8.30
C VAL A 31 11.00 -5.37 -8.28
N SER A 32 12.02 -5.82 -7.55
CA SER A 32 12.17 -7.21 -7.17
C SER A 32 10.82 -7.73 -6.70
N ALA A 33 10.44 -8.95 -7.11
CA ALA A 33 9.15 -9.53 -6.75
C ALA A 33 8.86 -9.28 -5.26
N PRO A 34 7.74 -8.61 -4.91
CA PRO A 34 7.49 -8.25 -3.53
C PRO A 34 7.38 -9.51 -2.70
N PHE A 35 7.84 -9.43 -1.46
CA PHE A 35 7.60 -10.47 -0.48
C PHE A 35 6.10 -10.78 -0.42
N VAL A 36 5.72 -12.02 -0.75
CA VAL A 36 4.32 -12.46 -0.71
C VAL A 36 3.98 -12.90 0.71
N GLY A 37 3.72 -11.89 1.55
CA GLY A 37 3.12 -12.06 2.86
C GLY A 37 1.61 -12.29 2.80
N TRP A 38 0.96 -12.42 3.96
CA TRP A 38 -0.51 -12.45 4.00
C TRP A 38 -1.10 -11.13 3.48
N ARG A 39 -2.22 -11.23 2.74
CA ARG A 39 -2.99 -10.11 2.17
C ARG A 39 -4.49 -10.42 2.23
N PRO A 40 -5.36 -9.42 2.52
CA PRO A 40 -6.80 -9.57 2.35
C PRO A 40 -7.21 -9.82 0.87
N PRO A 41 -8.29 -10.58 0.60
CA PRO A 41 -8.79 -10.76 -0.76
C PRO A 41 -9.12 -9.42 -1.44
N GLY A 42 -8.63 -9.22 -2.66
CA GLY A 42 -8.82 -7.98 -3.41
C GLY A 42 -7.89 -6.84 -3.01
N CYS A 43 -6.96 -7.04 -2.07
CA CYS A 43 -5.95 -6.05 -1.69
C CYS A 43 -4.55 -6.47 -2.15
N GLU A 44 -4.01 -5.78 -3.14
CA GLU A 44 -2.64 -6.03 -3.64
C GLU A 44 -1.55 -5.42 -2.75
N ARG A 45 -1.88 -4.37 -1.99
CA ARG A 45 -0.92 -3.59 -1.21
C ARG A 45 -1.40 -3.33 0.22
N ILE A 46 -0.46 -3.30 1.15
CA ILE A 46 -0.67 -2.91 2.55
C ILE A 46 0.16 -1.67 2.84
N ALA A 47 -0.47 -0.67 3.47
CA ALA A 47 0.19 0.51 4.00
C ALA A 47 0.13 0.54 5.53
N LEU A 48 1.28 0.77 6.19
CA LEU A 48 1.40 0.97 7.63
C LEU A 48 1.59 2.47 7.92
N ILE A 49 0.66 3.07 8.67
CA ILE A 49 0.68 4.49 9.02
C ILE A 49 0.91 4.65 10.52
N LEU A 50 2.04 5.25 10.89
CA LEU A 50 2.48 5.39 12.28
C LEU A 50 2.31 6.83 12.76
N GLN A 51 1.35 7.04 13.65
CA GLN A 51 1.07 8.36 14.20
C GLN A 51 2.18 8.83 15.15
N GLY A 52 2.22 10.13 15.47
CA GLY A 52 3.01 10.66 16.57
C GLY A 52 2.52 10.19 17.95
N GLY A 53 3.16 10.64 19.03
CA GLY A 53 2.72 10.29 20.40
C GLY A 53 3.83 10.09 21.44
N GLY A 54 5.08 10.50 21.16
CA GLY A 54 6.18 10.37 22.11
C GLY A 54 6.46 8.92 22.50
N ALA A 55 6.62 8.65 23.80
CA ALA A 55 6.95 7.31 24.32
C ALA A 55 5.90 6.22 23.96
N LEU A 56 4.66 6.60 23.62
CA LEU A 56 3.66 5.65 23.12
C LEU A 56 4.07 4.98 21.80
N GLY A 57 5.08 5.51 21.10
CA GLY A 57 5.68 4.87 19.94
C GLY A 57 6.26 3.48 20.21
N ALA A 58 6.59 3.13 21.46
CA ALA A 58 7.09 1.80 21.81
C ALA A 58 6.03 0.72 21.55
N TYR A 59 4.75 1.05 21.76
CA TYR A 59 3.64 0.15 21.42
C TYR A 59 3.57 -0.11 19.90
N GLN A 60 3.90 0.87 19.07
CA GLN A 60 3.93 0.70 17.62
C GLN A 60 5.01 -0.31 17.20
N ALA A 61 6.14 -0.37 17.90
CA ALA A 61 7.18 -1.38 17.65
C ALA A 61 6.65 -2.80 17.95
N GLY A 62 5.89 -2.98 19.04
CA GLY A 62 5.21 -4.25 19.34
C GLY A 62 4.13 -4.63 18.31
N VAL A 63 3.38 -3.65 17.79
CA VAL A 63 2.44 -3.90 16.67
C VAL A 63 3.19 -4.37 15.44
N TYR A 64 4.30 -3.72 15.08
CA TYR A 64 5.11 -4.14 13.94
C TYR A 64 5.72 -5.53 14.15
N GLU A 65 6.17 -5.87 15.36
CA GLU A 65 6.63 -7.21 15.72
C GLU A 65 5.56 -8.27 15.46
N ALA A 66 4.32 -8.04 15.89
CA ALA A 66 3.22 -8.96 15.64
C ALA A 66 2.94 -9.13 14.13
N LEU A 67 2.97 -8.04 13.36
CA LEU A 67 2.82 -8.11 11.89
C LEU A 67 3.96 -8.90 11.24
N HIS A 68 5.20 -8.66 11.68
CA HIS A 68 6.38 -9.35 11.18
C HIS A 68 6.32 -10.87 11.45
N GLN A 69 5.90 -11.27 12.65
CA GLN A 69 5.71 -12.68 13.02
C GLN A 69 4.55 -13.32 12.25
N ALA A 70 3.49 -12.56 11.98
CA ALA A 70 2.35 -13.00 11.18
C ALA A 70 2.63 -13.02 9.66
N ASN A 71 3.87 -12.73 9.23
CA ASN A 71 4.25 -12.66 7.82
C ASN A 71 3.43 -11.60 7.04
N VAL A 72 3.01 -10.53 7.72
CA VAL A 72 2.27 -9.39 7.15
C VAL A 72 3.26 -8.24 6.93
N GLU A 73 3.77 -8.13 5.71
CA GLU A 73 4.78 -7.10 5.40
C GLU A 73 4.13 -5.89 4.71
N PRO A 74 4.30 -4.65 5.20
CA PRO A 74 3.80 -3.47 4.51
C PRO A 74 4.61 -3.17 3.24
N ASP A 75 3.92 -2.77 2.17
CA ASP A 75 4.54 -2.25 0.94
C ASP A 75 4.89 -0.76 1.10
N TRP A 76 4.09 -0.04 1.89
CA TRP A 76 4.27 1.37 2.20
C TRP A 76 4.30 1.57 3.70
N ILE A 77 5.21 2.43 4.15
CA ILE A 77 5.29 2.83 5.55
C ILE A 77 5.43 4.35 5.59
N THR A 78 4.62 4.99 6.41
CA THR A 78 4.71 6.43 6.66
C THR A 78 4.54 6.68 8.15
N GLY A 79 5.10 7.78 8.64
CA GLY A 79 4.89 8.18 10.01
C GLY A 79 5.25 9.61 10.31
N VAL A 80 4.77 10.10 11.46
CA VAL A 80 5.00 11.47 11.93
C VAL A 80 5.66 11.44 13.30
N SER A 81 6.63 12.33 13.53
CA SER A 81 7.36 12.42 14.82
C SER A 81 7.97 11.08 15.20
N ILE A 82 7.64 10.50 16.37
CA ILE A 82 8.14 9.19 16.77
C ILE A 82 7.76 8.07 15.79
N GLY A 83 6.58 8.18 15.15
CA GLY A 83 6.15 7.27 14.11
C GLY A 83 7.03 7.36 12.86
N ALA A 84 7.61 8.54 12.57
CA ALA A 84 8.57 8.71 11.48
C ALA A 84 9.89 7.98 11.77
N ILE A 85 10.34 7.96 13.03
CA ILE A 85 11.53 7.22 13.44
C ILE A 85 11.29 5.71 13.30
N ASN A 86 10.18 5.21 13.81
CA ASN A 86 9.80 3.80 13.63
C ASN A 86 9.71 3.45 12.13
N ALA A 87 9.07 4.30 11.31
CA ALA A 87 8.97 4.11 9.87
C ALA A 87 10.35 4.03 9.20
N ALA A 88 11.27 4.94 9.55
CA ALA A 88 12.63 4.96 9.02
C ALA A 88 13.43 3.71 9.42
N LEU A 89 13.30 3.24 10.67
CA LEU A 89 13.96 2.01 11.14
C LEU A 89 13.43 0.78 10.40
N ILE A 90 12.14 0.70 10.14
CA ILE A 90 11.54 -0.44 9.43
C ILE A 90 11.92 -0.41 7.94
N ALA A 91 11.72 0.73 7.27
CA ALA A 91 11.98 0.86 5.83
C ALA A 91 13.47 0.85 5.49
N GLY A 92 14.32 1.38 6.37
CA GLY A 92 15.77 1.50 6.17
C GLY A 92 16.58 0.23 6.47
N ASN A 93 15.94 -0.86 6.90
CA ASN A 93 16.62 -2.11 7.24
C ASN A 93 16.04 -3.31 6.47
N THR A 94 16.90 -4.31 6.22
CA THR A 94 16.45 -5.61 5.70
C THR A 94 15.51 -6.27 6.71
N ARG A 95 14.59 -7.11 6.21
CA ARG A 95 13.53 -7.72 7.01
C ARG A 95 14.05 -8.33 8.32
N GLU A 96 15.16 -9.04 8.26
CA GLU A 96 15.80 -9.77 9.36
C GLU A 96 16.32 -8.83 10.45
N ASN A 97 16.64 -7.59 10.11
CA ASN A 97 17.24 -6.62 11.00
C ASN A 97 16.23 -5.62 11.61
N ARG A 98 15.01 -5.52 11.07
CA ARG A 98 14.03 -4.49 11.46
C ARG A 98 13.69 -4.54 12.95
N LEU A 99 13.39 -5.73 13.49
CA LEU A 99 13.01 -5.89 14.90
C LEU A 99 14.18 -5.57 15.84
N ALA A 100 15.39 -6.05 15.52
CA ALA A 100 16.58 -5.76 16.31
C ALA A 100 16.85 -4.25 16.39
N ARG A 101 16.69 -3.53 15.28
CA ARG A 101 16.89 -2.07 15.23
C ARG A 101 15.83 -1.28 15.98
N LEU A 102 14.56 -1.72 15.93
CA LEU A 102 13.50 -1.14 16.75
C LEU A 102 13.78 -1.35 18.24
N GLN A 103 14.14 -2.57 18.65
CA GLN A 103 14.47 -2.87 20.05
C GLN A 103 15.69 -2.08 20.54
N GLU A 104 16.75 -2.00 19.73
CA GLU A 104 17.94 -1.21 20.05
C GLU A 104 17.58 0.27 20.29
N PHE A 105 16.75 0.85 19.43
CA PHE A 105 16.29 2.24 19.59
C PHE A 105 15.52 2.40 20.89
N TRP A 106 14.49 1.60 21.12
CA TRP A 106 13.60 1.73 22.28
C TRP A 106 14.26 1.40 23.62
N ASN A 107 15.28 0.55 23.65
CA ASN A 107 16.03 0.26 24.89
C ASN A 107 16.98 1.40 25.32
N ARG A 108 17.20 2.40 24.46
CA ARG A 108 18.11 3.53 24.72
C ARG A 108 17.41 4.80 25.22
N ILE A 109 16.08 4.83 25.25
CA ILE A 109 15.24 6.00 25.55
C ILE A 109 14.43 5.74 26.80
#